data_AF-A0A2Z4IM90-F1
#
_entry.id   AF-A0A2Z4IM90-F1
#
_cell.length_a   1.000
_cell.length_b   1.000
_cell.length_c   1.000
_cell.angle_alpha   90.00
_cell.angle_beta   90.00
_cell.angle_gamma   90.00
#
_symmetry.space_group_name_H-M   'P 1'
#
loop_
_entity.id
_entity.type
_entity.pdbx_description
1 polymer ?
#
loop_
_entity_poly.entity_id
_entity_poly.type
_entity_poly.pdbx_seq_one_letter_code
_entity_poly.pdbx_strand_id
1 'polypeptide(L)'
;MVNEEQLEEVEELAGCFFTEEEILEIIGLETANQAIRRAIRKGLLKQEAALRKSIIDLAVAGSSPAQTLAFKMLESVKRKEY
;
A
#
# COMPACT_ATOMS: atom_id res chain seq x y z
N MET A 1 -11.15 -6.35 -22.07
CA MET A 1 -11.88 -5.78 -20.90
C MET A 1 -11.34 -6.52 -19.69
N VAL A 2 -10.83 -5.82 -18.68
CA VAL A 2 -10.22 -6.48 -17.51
C VAL A 2 -11.35 -7.06 -16.66
N ASN A 3 -11.24 -8.33 -16.25
CA ASN A 3 -12.24 -8.97 -15.38
C ASN A 3 -11.96 -8.63 -13.90
N GLU A 4 -12.89 -8.99 -13.00
CA GLU A 4 -12.73 -8.72 -11.56
C GLU A 4 -11.55 -9.48 -10.95
N GLU A 5 -11.31 -10.73 -11.37
CA GLU A 5 -10.20 -11.56 -10.90
C GLU A 5 -8.83 -10.91 -11.20
N GLN A 6 -8.64 -10.38 -12.41
CA GLN A 6 -7.42 -9.65 -12.78
C GLN A 6 -7.25 -8.38 -11.94
N LEU A 7 -8.33 -7.69 -11.57
CA LEU A 7 -8.24 -6.51 -10.70
C LEU A 7 -7.87 -6.88 -9.27
N GLU A 8 -8.32 -8.03 -8.78
CA GLU A 8 -7.90 -8.56 -7.48
C GLU A 8 -6.41 -8.94 -7.51
N GLU A 9 -5.95 -9.60 -8.56
CA GLU A 9 -4.52 -9.92 -8.75
C GLU A 9 -3.66 -8.65 -8.85
N VAL A 10 -4.08 -7.63 -9.60
CA VAL A 10 -3.43 -6.30 -9.62
C VAL A 10 -3.29 -5.74 -8.20
N GLU A 11 -4.36 -5.82 -7.41
CA GLU A 11 -4.40 -5.27 -6.06
C GLU A 11 -3.45 -6.02 -5.12
N GLU A 12 -3.38 -7.34 -5.22
CA GLU A 12 -2.45 -8.18 -4.46
C GLU A 12 -0.99 -7.88 -4.82
N LEU A 13 -0.65 -7.84 -6.11
CA LEU A 13 0.70 -7.53 -6.58
C LEU A 13 1.12 -6.11 -6.17
N ALA A 14 0.22 -5.14 -6.27
CA ALA A 14 0.48 -3.79 -5.79
C ALA A 14 0.68 -3.75 -4.26
N GLY A 15 -0.05 -4.58 -3.51
CA GLY A 15 0.19 -4.79 -2.07
C GLY A 15 1.57 -5.36 -1.76
N CYS A 16 2.18 -6.07 -2.70
CA CYS A 16 3.57 -6.55 -2.64
C CYS A 16 4.60 -5.51 -3.12
N PHE A 17 4.17 -4.28 -3.40
CA PHE A 17 5.01 -3.16 -3.88
C PHE A 17 5.63 -3.35 -5.28
N PHE A 18 5.03 -4.18 -6.13
CA PHE A 18 5.36 -4.18 -7.55
C PHE A 18 4.95 -2.85 -8.20
N THR A 19 5.76 -2.42 -9.17
CA THR A 19 5.50 -1.24 -9.99
C THR A 19 4.39 -1.49 -11.01
N GLU A 20 3.83 -0.43 -11.60
CA GLU A 20 2.81 -0.57 -12.65
C GLU A 20 3.34 -1.39 -13.84
N GLU A 21 4.60 -1.22 -14.24
CA GLU A 21 5.21 -1.96 -15.35
C GLU A 21 5.34 -3.46 -15.03
N GLU A 22 5.85 -3.82 -13.84
CA GLU A 22 5.96 -5.22 -13.41
C GLU A 22 4.59 -5.90 -13.30
N ILE A 23 3.59 -5.19 -12.77
CA ILE A 23 2.22 -5.72 -12.66
C ILE A 23 1.62 -5.98 -14.05
N LEU A 24 1.81 -5.03 -14.98
CA LEU A 24 1.35 -5.18 -16.35
C LEU A 24 2.04 -6.37 -17.05
N GLU A 25 3.34 -6.55 -16.83
CA GLU A 25 4.10 -7.69 -17.35
C GLU A 25 3.61 -9.03 -16.78
N ILE A 26 3.39 -9.11 -15.46
CA ILE A 26 2.88 -10.32 -14.79
C ILE A 26 1.49 -10.72 -15.30
N ILE A 27 0.60 -9.74 -15.49
CA ILE A 27 -0.79 -9.99 -15.92
C ILE A 27 -0.89 -10.16 -17.45
N GLY A 28 0.16 -9.82 -18.19
CA GLY A 28 0.19 -9.92 -19.66
C GLY A 28 -0.61 -8.80 -20.34
N LEU A 29 -0.53 -7.58 -19.81
CA LEU A 29 -1.17 -6.38 -20.37
C LEU A 29 -0.12 -5.37 -20.81
N GLU A 30 -0.36 -4.67 -21.93
CA GLU A 30 0.58 -3.66 -22.42
C GLU A 30 0.37 -2.27 -21.78
N THR A 31 -0.85 -1.96 -21.35
CA THR A 31 -1.20 -0.63 -20.83
C THR A 31 -2.19 -0.69 -19.68
N ALA A 32 -2.01 0.21 -18.69
CA ALA A 32 -2.95 0.37 -17.59
C ALA A 32 -4.09 1.32 -17.95
N ASN A 33 -5.32 0.84 -17.81
CA ASN A 33 -6.51 1.68 -17.82
C ASN A 33 -6.81 2.26 -16.42
N GLN A 34 -7.86 3.08 -16.31
CA GLN A 34 -8.24 3.70 -15.03
C GLN A 34 -8.60 2.67 -13.94
N ALA A 35 -9.19 1.52 -14.30
CA ALA A 35 -9.54 0.48 -13.33
C ALA A 35 -8.28 -0.17 -12.75
N ILE A 36 -7.30 -0.51 -13.60
CA ILE A 36 -6.00 -1.06 -13.17
C ILE A 36 -5.29 -0.06 -12.25
N ARG A 37 -5.17 1.21 -12.65
CA ARG A 37 -4.52 2.23 -11.81
C ARG A 37 -5.20 2.42 -10.44
N ARG A 38 -6.54 2.27 -10.40
CA ARG A 38 -7.29 2.29 -9.13
C ARG A 38 -7.00 1.06 -8.28
N ALA A 39 -6.95 -0.12 -8.88
CA ALA A 39 -6.60 -1.37 -8.18
C ALA A 39 -5.17 -1.31 -7.62
N ILE A 40 -4.20 -0.82 -8.41
CA ILE A 40 -2.82 -0.60 -7.95
C ILE A 40 -2.81 0.32 -6.72
N ARG A 41 -3.45 1.49 -6.84
CA ARG A 41 -3.52 2.45 -5.73
C ARG A 41 -4.19 1.84 -4.49
N LYS A 42 -5.25 1.06 -4.67
CA LYS A 42 -5.98 0.40 -3.58
C LYS A 42 -5.09 -0.62 -2.87
N GLY A 43 -4.36 -1.45 -3.60
CA GLY A 43 -3.43 -2.44 -3.05
C GLY A 43 -2.32 -1.81 -2.21
N LEU A 44 -1.68 -0.78 -2.77
CA LEU A 44 -0.65 0.00 -2.06
C LEU A 44 -1.18 0.62 -0.76
N LEU A 45 -2.35 1.26 -0.80
CA LEU A 45 -2.96 1.88 0.37
C LEU A 45 -3.38 0.85 1.43
N LYS A 46 -3.89 -0.32 1.02
CA LYS A 46 -4.22 -1.41 1.94
C LYS A 46 -2.98 -1.92 2.66
N GLN A 47 -1.89 -2.17 1.93
CA GLN A 47 -0.66 -2.65 2.53
C GLN A 47 -0.04 -1.58 3.44
N GLU A 48 -0.05 -0.32 3.02
CA GLU A 48 0.40 0.78 3.86
C GLU A 48 -0.41 0.85 5.17
N ALA A 49 -1.74 0.75 5.09
CA ALA A 49 -2.59 0.72 6.28
C ALA A 49 -2.27 -0.47 7.20
N ALA A 50 -2.07 -1.67 6.64
CA ALA A 50 -1.71 -2.87 7.39
C ALA A 50 -0.35 -2.72 8.09
N LEU A 51 0.67 -2.21 7.39
CA LEU A 51 1.99 -1.94 7.95
C LEU A 51 1.92 -0.92 9.09
N ARG A 52 1.22 0.20 8.87
CA ARG A 52 1.03 1.22 9.90
C ARG A 52 0.32 0.65 11.13
N LYS A 53 -0.72 -0.16 10.96
CA LYS A 53 -1.40 -0.83 12.06
C LYS A 53 -0.45 -1.73 12.85
N SER A 54 0.33 -2.57 12.17
CA SER A 54 1.33 -3.46 12.80
C SER A 54 2.36 -2.67 13.63
N ILE A 55 2.85 -1.54 13.11
CA ILE A 55 3.77 -0.65 13.84
C ILE A 55 3.11 -0.12 15.12
N ILE A 56 1.86 0.33 15.04
CA ILE A 56 1.13 0.83 16.22
C ILE A 56 0.88 -0.28 17.23
N ASP A 57 0.46 -1.46 16.79
CA ASP A 57 0.21 -2.60 17.67
C ASP A 57 1.49 -3.00 18.43
N LEU A 58 2.65 -3.02 17.75
CA LEU A 58 3.96 -3.25 18.37
C LEU A 58 4.36 -2.13 19.33
N ALA A 59 4.06 -0.87 18.99
CA ALA A 59 4.35 0.27 19.85
C ALA A 59 3.54 0.21 21.16
N VAL A 60 2.26 -0.14 21.06
CA VAL A 60 1.36 -0.34 22.22
C VAL A 60 1.82 -1.52 23.07
N ALA A 61 2.35 -2.57 22.44
CA ALA A 61 2.94 -3.72 23.14
C ALA A 61 4.31 -3.41 23.80
N GLY A 62 4.84 -2.19 23.67
CA GLY A 62 6.05 -1.75 24.37
C GLY A 62 7.34 -1.78 23.56
N SER A 63 7.29 -2.03 22.24
CA SER A 63 8.49 -2.00 21.39
C SER A 63 9.01 -0.57 21.22
N SER A 64 10.12 -0.21 21.90
CA SER A 64 10.74 1.12 21.82
C SER A 64 11.08 1.57 20.39
N PRO A 65 11.60 0.72 19.48
CA PRO A 65 11.78 1.10 18.08
C PRO A 65 10.47 1.44 17.37
N ALA A 66 9.40 0.67 17.61
CA ALA A 66 8.10 0.91 17.01
C ALA A 66 7.45 2.19 17.58
N GLN A 67 7.59 2.45 18.88
CA GLN A 67 7.14 3.70 19.52
C GLN A 67 7.82 4.92 18.91
N THR A 68 9.14 4.85 18.70
CA THR A 68 9.89 5.92 18.02
C THR A 68 9.36 6.17 16.62
N LEU A 69 9.09 5.11 15.86
CA LEU A 69 8.55 5.22 14.51
C LEU A 69 7.12 5.78 14.51
N ALA A 70 6.25 5.30 15.40
CA ALA A 70 4.89 5.79 15.58
C ALA A 70 4.86 7.29 15.92
N PHE A 71 5.78 7.76 16.78
CA PHE A 71 5.89 9.18 17.12
C PHE A 71 6.27 10.02 15.89
N LYS A 72 7.26 9.58 15.09
CA LYS A 72 7.63 10.25 13.83
C LYS A 72 6.47 10.31 12.84
N MET A 73 5.69 9.23 12.74
CA MET A 73 4.49 9.19 11.89
C MET A 73 3.47 10.25 12.35
N LEU A 74 3.20 10.34 13.66
CA LEU A 74 2.29 11.33 14.23
C LEU A 74 2.77 12.77 13.98
N GLU A 75 4.06 13.05 14.18
CA GLU A 75 4.63 14.37 13.88
C GLU A 75 4.52 14.73 12.41
N SER A 76 4.74 13.78 11.50
CA SER A 76 4.66 14.01 10.05
C SER A 76 3.27 14.46 9.62
N VAL A 77 2.22 13.99 10.31
CA VAL A 77 0.83 14.43 10.06
C VAL A 77 0.64 15.87 10.55
N LYS A 78 1.03 16.16 11.78
CA LYS A 78 0.90 17.51 12.38
C LYS A 78 1.66 18.60 11.61
N ARG A 79 2.81 18.27 11.00
CA ARG A 79 3.60 19.23 10.20
C ARG A 79 2.97 19.57 8.85
N LYS A 80 2.10 18.73 8.30
CA LYS A 80 1.40 19.01 7.04
C LYS A 80 0.24 20.01 7.19
N GLU A 81 -0.12 20.36 8.43
CA GLU A 81 -1.24 21.27 8.73
C GLU A 81 -0.79 22.74 8.94
N TYR A 82 0.47 23.08 8.67
CA TYR A 82 1.04 24.44 8.69
C TYR A 82 1.61 24.83 7.33
#